data_AF-A0A960UZM5-F1
#
_entry.id   AF-A0A960UZM5-F1
#
_cell.length_a   1.000
_cell.length_b   1.000
_cell.length_c   1.000
_cell.angle_alpha   90.00
_cell.angle_beta   90.00
_cell.angle_gamma   90.00
#
_symmetry.space_group_name_H-M   'P 1'
#
loop_
_entity.id
_entity.type
_entity.pdbx_description
1 polymer ?
#
loop_
_entity_poly.entity_id
_entity_poly.type
_entity_poly.pdbx_seq_one_letter_code
_entity_poly.pdbx_strand_id
1 'polypeptide(L)'
;MTRSSFLILPLTIIMLGWLFHCGPDKPDRMPESDPAYNEARSLEDVRTDLKSEVWSKRSTAILAAIDGNYREVIPELYRLLREDEHPAVRQTAALALADFGEKRAASEIAAMLKKPNGENPTFLLDALSKLNVASTAPMIVDYLGDENHAVRLQAVRALEQMKAVAMGPRILSRLQRISSNDPDMQRAHIMALGKIGYAPSGAYLLNLARTLEPGPNLAATYLALGRVDYHPATPELIAALDREFVKGRENALEATLQIADPRAPALSFPLIKSDRRETRFAAAEIIGTIPDPSLNPRLEALLDGTVPHSVAPAALALGQRKYQPARTKIEEALGNLEYPDRETTARSLGWMGSKESVPVLLEVLKEEEGEGRYGAAWSLGILEAKEAIPDLMRAARSSDE
;
A
#
# COMPACT_ATOMS: atom_id res chain seq x y z
N MET A 1 -25.99 47.02 -56.66
CA MET A 1 -26.73 45.73 -56.71
C MET A 1 -26.03 44.82 -57.72
N THR A 2 -25.25 43.84 -57.25
CA THR A 2 -25.18 42.43 -57.69
C THR A 2 -24.00 41.77 -56.98
N ARG A 3 -24.23 40.52 -56.55
CA ARG A 3 -23.36 39.66 -55.71
C ARG A 3 -22.31 38.90 -56.53
N SER A 4 -21.43 38.23 -55.77
CA SER A 4 -20.72 36.95 -56.06
C SER A 4 -19.24 37.13 -56.43
N SER A 5 -18.25 36.37 -55.93
CA SER A 5 -18.24 35.14 -55.12
C SER A 5 -16.80 34.82 -54.66
N PHE A 6 -16.70 34.17 -53.50
CA PHE A 6 -15.72 33.17 -53.03
C PHE A 6 -14.20 33.32 -53.31
N LEU A 7 -13.41 33.27 -52.23
CA LEU A 7 -12.28 32.34 -52.16
C LEU A 7 -12.05 31.90 -50.70
N ILE A 8 -12.12 30.59 -50.48
CA ILE A 8 -11.71 29.88 -49.27
C ILE A 8 -10.19 29.67 -49.38
N LEU A 9 -9.43 30.04 -48.34
CA LEU A 9 -8.04 29.63 -48.19
C LEU A 9 -7.85 28.99 -46.79
N PRO A 10 -7.05 27.91 -46.68
CA PRO A 10 -6.97 27.08 -45.49
C PRO A 10 -6.03 27.72 -44.45
N LEU A 11 -6.44 27.70 -43.18
CA LEU A 11 -5.58 28.10 -42.07
C LEU A 11 -4.66 26.93 -41.71
N THR A 12 -3.56 26.79 -42.45
CA THR A 12 -2.44 25.92 -42.06
C THR A 12 -1.73 26.52 -40.86
N ILE A 13 -1.52 25.65 -39.88
CA ILE A 13 -0.81 25.83 -38.62
C ILE A 13 0.58 26.46 -38.85
N ILE A 14 0.82 27.63 -38.25
CA ILE A 14 2.16 28.10 -37.89
C ILE A 14 2.17 28.26 -36.36
N MET A 15 2.46 27.15 -35.68
CA MET A 15 2.89 27.11 -34.28
C MET A 15 4.38 27.43 -34.28
N LEU A 16 4.74 28.70 -34.11
CA LEU A 16 6.09 29.13 -33.73
C LEU A 16 6.05 30.59 -33.31
N GLY A 17 6.10 30.83 -31.99
CA GLY A 17 6.33 32.18 -31.47
C GLY A 17 5.71 32.54 -30.13
N TRP A 18 5.70 31.64 -29.13
CA TRP A 18 5.46 32.04 -27.73
C TRP A 18 6.44 31.31 -26.79
N LEU A 19 7.73 31.53 -27.04
CA LEU A 19 8.79 31.40 -26.04
C LEU A 19 9.18 32.82 -25.61
N PHE A 20 8.28 33.50 -24.90
CA PHE A 20 8.67 34.66 -24.10
C PHE A 20 8.19 34.47 -22.67
N HIS A 21 9.21 34.33 -21.83
CA HIS A 21 9.19 34.22 -20.39
C HIS A 21 8.50 35.45 -19.79
N CYS A 22 7.22 35.32 -19.45
CA CYS A 22 6.55 36.24 -18.51
C CYS A 22 6.40 35.54 -17.17
N GLY A 23 7.53 35.32 -16.50
CA GLY A 23 7.61 35.20 -15.06
C GLY A 23 8.52 36.33 -14.57
N PRO A 24 8.31 36.90 -13.37
CA PRO A 24 9.21 37.90 -12.83
C PRO A 24 10.64 37.33 -12.76
N ASP A 25 11.64 38.19 -12.94
CA ASP A 25 13.05 37.79 -12.85
C ASP A 25 13.31 37.01 -11.55
N LYS A 26 14.01 35.88 -11.67
CA LYS A 26 14.49 35.13 -10.50
C LYS A 26 15.39 36.09 -9.71
N PRO A 27 15.11 36.39 -8.44
CA PRO A 27 15.94 37.31 -7.67
C PRO A 27 17.36 36.75 -7.57
N ASP A 28 18.36 37.59 -7.85
CA ASP A 28 19.79 37.24 -7.88
C ASP A 28 20.34 36.71 -6.53
N ARG A 29 19.53 36.82 -5.48
CA ARG A 29 19.71 36.13 -4.21
C ARG A 29 18.37 35.53 -3.80
N MET A 30 18.40 34.28 -3.33
CA MET A 30 17.30 33.77 -2.52
C MET A 30 16.99 34.82 -1.43
N PRO A 31 15.71 35.08 -1.08
CA PRO A 31 15.45 35.85 0.13
C PRO A 31 16.28 35.23 1.23
N GLU A 32 17.08 36.06 1.91
CA GLU A 32 17.79 35.61 3.10
C GLU A 32 16.75 34.87 3.94
N SER A 33 16.99 33.58 4.20
CA SER A 33 16.18 32.83 5.13
C SER A 33 16.21 33.62 6.43
N ASP A 34 15.09 34.21 6.81
CA ASP A 34 14.97 34.98 8.05
C ASP A 34 15.61 34.15 9.18
N PRO A 35 16.77 34.55 9.71
CA PRO A 35 17.52 33.72 10.63
C PRO A 35 16.93 33.91 12.04
N ALA A 36 15.72 33.39 12.27
CA ALA A 36 15.10 33.35 13.59
C ALA A 36 13.92 32.35 13.70
N TYR A 37 14.03 31.14 13.17
CA TYR A 37 13.14 30.04 13.56
C TYR A 37 13.94 28.88 14.16
N ASN A 38 14.84 29.18 15.10
CA ASN A 38 15.64 28.14 15.76
C ASN A 38 16.25 28.53 17.11
N GLU A 39 15.67 29.49 17.84
CA GLU A 39 15.93 29.60 19.28
C GLU A 39 14.78 28.93 20.02
N ALA A 40 15.12 27.89 20.80
CA ALA A 40 14.16 27.24 21.68
C ALA A 40 13.54 28.31 22.61
N ARG A 41 12.24 28.59 22.42
CA ARG A 41 11.54 29.60 23.21
C ARG A 41 11.58 29.22 24.69
N SER A 42 11.83 30.18 25.57
CA SER A 42 11.83 29.92 27.01
C SER A 42 10.42 29.56 27.50
N LEU A 43 10.34 28.80 28.60
CA LEU A 43 9.05 28.50 29.25
C LEU A 43 8.28 29.78 29.64
N GLU A 44 8.99 30.83 30.04
CA GLU A 44 8.39 32.11 30.44
C GLU A 44 7.76 32.85 29.24
N ASP A 45 8.44 32.85 28.09
CA ASP A 45 7.89 33.41 26.85
C ASP A 45 6.66 32.63 26.39
N VAL A 46 6.71 31.29 26.48
CA VAL A 46 5.57 30.43 26.17
C VAL A 46 4.38 30.75 27.08
N ARG A 47 4.59 30.83 28.40
CA ARG A 47 3.53 31.18 29.37
C ARG A 47 2.92 32.56 29.11
N THR A 48 3.73 33.51 28.67
CA THR A 48 3.27 34.86 28.32
C THR A 48 2.39 34.82 27.08
N ASP A 49 2.84 34.18 26.01
CA ASP A 49 2.09 34.13 24.74
C ASP A 49 0.85 33.25 24.80
N LEU A 50 0.78 32.24 25.67
CA LEU A 50 -0.45 31.47 25.94
C LEU A 50 -1.60 32.35 26.45
N LYS A 51 -1.31 33.56 26.96
CA LYS A 51 -2.29 34.55 27.45
C LYS A 51 -2.49 35.73 26.49
N SER A 52 -1.86 35.70 25.32
CA SER A 52 -1.97 36.77 24.32
C SER A 52 -3.40 36.94 23.82
N GLU A 53 -3.84 38.18 23.63
CA GLU A 53 -5.11 38.51 22.94
C GLU A 53 -5.12 38.03 21.48
N VAL A 54 -3.95 37.96 20.85
CA VAL A 54 -3.80 37.45 19.48
C VAL A 54 -3.83 35.92 19.48
N TRP A 55 -4.86 35.33 18.89
CA TRP A 55 -5.05 33.87 18.85
C TRP A 55 -3.88 33.11 18.21
N SER A 56 -3.25 33.67 17.17
CA SER A 56 -2.14 33.02 16.48
C SER A 56 -0.91 32.89 17.37
N LYS A 57 -0.65 33.89 18.25
CA LYS A 57 0.41 33.79 19.26
C LYS A 57 0.12 32.68 20.27
N ARG A 58 -1.14 32.52 20.70
CA ARG A 58 -1.54 31.41 21.58
C ARG A 58 -1.27 30.06 20.91
N SER A 59 -1.70 29.88 19.66
CA SER A 59 -1.44 28.65 18.91
C SER A 59 0.05 28.35 18.74
N THR A 60 0.86 29.33 18.35
CA THR A 60 2.32 29.16 18.22
C THR A 60 2.98 28.86 19.57
N ALA A 61 2.51 29.45 20.67
CA ALA A 61 3.00 29.13 22.00
C ALA A 61 2.68 27.69 22.42
N ILE A 62 1.51 27.17 22.05
CA ILE A 62 1.17 25.76 22.28
C ILE A 62 2.14 24.84 21.52
N LEU A 63 2.46 25.13 20.26
CA LEU A 63 3.43 24.33 19.48
C LEU A 63 4.83 24.40 20.12
N ALA A 64 5.28 25.59 20.50
CA ALA A 64 6.55 25.76 21.22
C ALA A 64 6.57 25.03 22.57
N ALA A 65 5.42 24.86 23.22
CA ALA A 65 5.31 24.05 24.44
C ALA A 65 5.59 22.57 24.17
N ILE A 66 5.10 22.03 23.03
CA ILE A 66 5.39 20.66 22.60
C ILE A 66 6.88 20.52 22.32
N ASP A 67 7.45 21.41 21.50
CA ASP A 67 8.86 21.37 21.09
C ASP A 67 9.82 21.46 22.29
N GLY A 68 9.49 22.31 23.26
CA GLY A 68 10.24 22.44 24.52
C GLY A 68 9.92 21.39 25.58
N ASN A 69 8.96 20.50 25.33
CA ASN A 69 8.42 19.54 26.31
C ASN A 69 8.01 20.19 27.65
N TYR A 70 7.40 21.38 27.60
CA TYR A 70 7.01 22.18 28.76
C TYR A 70 5.71 21.66 29.39
N ARG A 71 5.80 20.57 30.15
CA ARG A 71 4.64 19.94 30.82
C ARG A 71 3.98 20.83 31.86
N GLU A 72 4.66 21.85 32.34
CA GLU A 72 4.16 22.79 33.33
C GLU A 72 3.03 23.70 32.80
N VAL A 73 2.78 23.71 31.49
CA VAL A 73 1.65 24.45 30.89
C VAL A 73 0.39 23.59 30.68
N ILE A 74 0.40 22.30 31.04
CA ILE A 74 -0.75 21.40 30.87
C ILE A 74 -2.05 21.97 31.49
N PRO A 75 -2.06 22.57 32.69
CA PRO A 75 -3.27 23.19 33.24
C PRO A 75 -3.83 24.30 32.33
N GLU A 76 -2.95 25.14 31.78
CA GLU A 76 -3.32 26.18 30.82
C GLU A 76 -3.83 25.58 29.50
N LEU A 77 -3.27 24.47 29.03
CA LEU A 77 -3.76 23.77 27.84
C LEU A 77 -5.19 23.24 28.03
N TYR A 78 -5.51 22.68 29.21
CA TYR A 78 -6.89 22.29 29.54
C TYR A 78 -7.85 23.48 29.55
N ARG A 79 -7.41 24.63 30.06
CA ARG A 79 -8.22 25.86 30.04
C ARG A 79 -8.45 26.32 28.60
N LEU A 80 -7.40 26.39 27.78
CA LEU A 80 -7.48 26.79 26.37
C LEU A 80 -8.36 25.83 25.56
N LEU A 81 -8.27 24.51 25.79
CA LEU A 81 -9.13 23.51 25.17
C LEU A 81 -10.63 23.81 25.38
N ARG A 82 -11.01 24.23 26.58
CA ARG A 82 -12.41 24.41 27.00
C ARG A 82 -12.98 25.80 26.70
N GLU A 83 -12.15 26.82 26.86
CA GLU A 83 -12.62 28.21 26.99
C GLU A 83 -12.15 29.12 25.87
N ASP A 84 -11.14 28.75 25.09
CA ASP A 84 -10.60 29.66 24.07
C ASP A 84 -11.65 29.93 22.97
N GLU A 85 -11.82 31.19 22.61
CA GLU A 85 -12.80 31.61 21.59
C GLU A 85 -12.45 31.06 20.20
N HIS A 86 -11.16 30.89 19.90
CA HIS A 86 -10.71 30.60 18.55
C HIS A 86 -10.50 29.09 18.35
N PRO A 87 -11.16 28.46 17.36
CA PRO A 87 -11.10 27.00 17.16
C PRO A 87 -9.69 26.49 16.88
N ALA A 88 -8.85 27.29 16.20
CA ALA A 88 -7.46 26.91 15.95
C ALA A 88 -6.65 26.77 17.25
N VAL A 89 -6.94 27.55 18.29
CA VAL A 89 -6.26 27.43 19.59
C VAL A 89 -6.75 26.17 20.30
N ARG A 90 -8.07 25.94 20.33
CA ARG A 90 -8.66 24.75 20.97
C ARG A 90 -8.16 23.44 20.35
N GLN A 91 -8.13 23.33 19.02
CA GLN A 91 -7.64 22.11 18.36
C GLN A 91 -6.12 21.93 18.54
N THR A 92 -5.33 23.02 18.60
CA THR A 92 -3.89 22.93 18.87
C THR A 92 -3.64 22.50 20.32
N ALA A 93 -4.44 22.98 21.27
CA ALA A 93 -4.40 22.52 22.66
C ALA A 93 -4.75 21.02 22.77
N ALA A 94 -5.73 20.53 22.00
CA ALA A 94 -6.06 19.10 21.94
C ALA A 94 -4.86 18.25 21.46
N LEU A 95 -4.16 18.69 20.42
CA LEU A 95 -2.95 18.01 19.92
C LEU A 95 -1.83 18.03 20.95
N ALA A 96 -1.57 19.17 21.60
CA ALA A 96 -0.53 19.27 22.62
C ALA A 96 -0.82 18.36 23.81
N LEU A 97 -2.07 18.33 24.29
CA LEU A 97 -2.49 17.39 25.35
C LEU A 97 -2.28 15.93 24.91
N ALA A 98 -2.54 15.62 23.63
CA ALA A 98 -2.27 14.30 23.08
C ALA A 98 -0.77 13.96 23.04
N ASP A 99 0.09 14.90 22.60
CA ASP A 99 1.54 14.73 22.54
C ASP A 99 2.17 14.62 23.95
N PHE A 100 1.61 15.30 24.94
CA PHE A 100 2.00 15.12 26.34
C PHE A 100 1.51 13.81 26.97
N GLY A 101 0.59 13.10 26.32
CA GLY A 101 0.03 11.82 26.77
C GLY A 101 -1.13 11.97 27.76
N GLU A 102 -1.81 13.12 27.79
CA GLU A 102 -2.89 13.42 28.72
C GLU A 102 -4.19 12.69 28.37
N LYS A 103 -4.26 11.38 28.64
CA LYS A 103 -5.42 10.52 28.36
C LYS A 103 -6.73 11.03 28.96
N ARG A 104 -6.69 11.81 30.04
CA ARG A 104 -7.87 12.43 30.65
C ARG A 104 -8.56 13.43 29.71
N ALA A 105 -7.82 14.05 28.78
CA ALA A 105 -8.38 14.95 27.77
C ALA A 105 -9.23 14.22 26.72
N ALA A 106 -9.08 12.90 26.57
CA ALA A 106 -9.74 12.15 25.50
C ALA A 106 -11.27 12.30 25.50
N SER A 107 -11.90 12.32 26.68
CA SER A 107 -13.37 12.49 26.78
C SER A 107 -13.83 13.88 26.34
N GLU A 108 -13.04 14.91 26.64
CA GLU A 108 -13.34 16.30 26.25
C GLU A 108 -13.13 16.50 24.75
N ILE A 109 -12.03 15.99 24.20
CA ILE A 109 -11.73 16.01 22.76
C ILE A 109 -12.81 15.23 21.98
N ALA A 110 -13.26 14.09 22.48
CA ALA A 110 -14.36 13.33 21.89
C ALA A 110 -15.71 14.09 21.95
N ALA A 111 -15.95 14.89 22.99
CA ALA A 111 -17.13 15.74 23.07
C ALA A 111 -17.10 16.86 22.03
N MET A 112 -15.92 17.42 21.71
CA MET A 112 -15.74 18.41 20.65
C MET A 112 -16.05 17.82 19.26
N LEU A 113 -15.67 16.57 19.00
CA LEU A 113 -16.11 15.86 17.78
C LEU A 113 -17.63 15.69 17.72
N LYS A 114 -18.28 15.40 18.85
CA LYS A 114 -19.74 15.25 18.89
C LYS A 114 -20.49 16.56 18.66
N LYS A 115 -19.91 17.70 19.05
CA LYS A 115 -20.46 19.04 18.88
C LYS A 115 -19.38 20.00 18.36
N PRO A 116 -19.08 19.97 17.06
CA PRO A 116 -18.07 20.84 16.47
C PRO A 116 -18.42 22.32 16.63
N ASN A 117 -17.44 23.14 16.96
CA ASN A 117 -17.55 24.60 17.09
C ASN A 117 -16.48 25.30 16.23
N GLY A 118 -16.34 24.86 14.98
CA GLY A 118 -15.38 25.41 14.02
C GLY A 118 -13.99 24.76 14.04
N GLU A 119 -13.75 23.78 14.90
CA GLU A 119 -12.54 22.96 14.83
C GLU A 119 -12.55 22.11 13.56
N ASN A 120 -11.38 21.89 12.99
CA ASN A 120 -11.24 20.91 11.92
C ASN A 120 -11.17 19.50 12.54
N PRO A 121 -12.09 18.58 12.19
CA PRO A 121 -12.14 17.24 12.76
C PRO A 121 -10.86 16.44 12.61
N THR A 122 -10.04 16.70 11.58
CA THR A 122 -8.79 15.95 11.37
C THR A 122 -7.83 16.09 12.55
N PHE A 123 -7.72 17.27 13.17
CA PHE A 123 -6.84 17.48 14.32
C PHE A 123 -7.38 16.79 15.58
N LEU A 124 -8.71 16.83 15.78
CA LEU A 124 -9.33 16.15 16.92
C LEU A 124 -9.24 14.62 16.78
N LEU A 125 -9.42 14.08 15.57
CA LEU A 125 -9.22 12.67 15.26
C LEU A 125 -7.77 12.24 15.47
N ASP A 126 -6.79 13.06 15.05
CA ASP A 126 -5.37 12.81 15.29
C ASP A 126 -5.03 12.79 16.78
N ALA A 127 -5.52 13.78 17.54
CA ALA A 127 -5.35 13.83 18.99
C ALA A 127 -5.93 12.57 19.68
N LEU A 128 -7.14 12.14 19.31
CA LEU A 128 -7.73 10.91 19.86
C LEU A 128 -6.98 9.64 19.46
N SER A 129 -6.49 9.58 18.22
CA SER A 129 -5.66 8.48 17.74
C SER A 129 -4.38 8.33 18.57
N LYS A 130 -3.68 9.44 18.82
CA LYS A 130 -2.47 9.51 19.66
C LYS A 130 -2.74 9.13 21.11
N LEU A 131 -3.82 9.66 21.70
CA LEU A 131 -4.21 9.34 23.09
C LEU A 131 -4.59 7.86 23.27
N ASN A 132 -5.12 7.25 22.21
CA ASN A 132 -5.43 5.82 22.15
C ASN A 132 -6.34 5.35 23.32
N VAL A 133 -7.48 6.01 23.48
CA VAL A 133 -8.46 5.70 24.54
C VAL A 133 -9.69 5.04 23.94
N ALA A 134 -9.80 3.72 24.06
CA ALA A 134 -10.83 2.91 23.39
C ALA A 134 -12.28 3.40 23.57
N SER A 135 -12.62 4.01 24.72
CA SER A 135 -13.97 4.53 24.98
C SER A 135 -14.40 5.68 24.07
N THR A 136 -13.48 6.33 23.35
CA THR A 136 -13.81 7.41 22.40
C THR A 136 -14.09 6.91 20.97
N ALA A 137 -13.78 5.63 20.68
CA ALA A 137 -13.98 5.03 19.36
C ALA A 137 -15.42 5.18 18.81
N PRO A 138 -16.50 5.11 19.62
CA PRO A 138 -17.85 5.28 19.11
C PRO A 138 -18.13 6.66 18.48
N MET A 139 -17.39 7.72 18.85
CA MET A 139 -17.54 9.06 18.27
C MET A 139 -16.84 9.15 16.91
N ILE A 140 -15.80 8.35 16.70
CA ILE A 140 -14.99 8.34 15.48
C ILE A 140 -15.73 7.66 14.33
N VAL A 141 -16.59 6.67 14.63
CA VAL A 141 -17.37 5.93 13.60
C VAL A 141 -18.26 6.84 12.76
N ASP A 142 -18.71 7.98 13.30
CA ASP A 142 -19.50 8.98 12.56
C ASP A 142 -18.70 9.63 11.43
N TYR A 143 -17.40 9.80 11.61
CA TYR A 143 -16.51 10.43 10.64
C TYR A 143 -16.09 9.52 9.47
N LEU A 144 -16.46 8.24 9.49
CA LEU A 144 -16.36 7.39 8.30
C LEU A 144 -17.30 7.82 7.17
N GLY A 145 -18.36 8.58 7.51
CA GLY A 145 -19.34 9.15 6.57
C GLY A 145 -19.18 10.66 6.34
N ASP A 146 -18.05 11.25 6.72
CA ASP A 146 -17.79 12.67 6.49
C ASP A 146 -17.69 12.98 4.98
N GLU A 147 -18.12 14.16 4.54
CA GLU A 147 -18.04 14.58 3.13
C GLU A 147 -16.59 14.69 2.64
N ASN A 148 -15.68 15.08 3.53
CA ASN A 148 -14.27 15.25 3.20
C ASN A 148 -13.52 13.90 3.25
N HIS A 149 -12.90 13.53 2.14
CA HIS A 149 -12.12 12.30 2.02
C HIS A 149 -10.97 12.20 3.04
N ALA A 150 -10.29 13.32 3.33
CA ALA A 150 -9.20 13.34 4.29
C ALA A 150 -9.70 13.00 5.71
N VAL A 151 -10.88 13.49 6.08
CA VAL A 151 -11.50 13.21 7.38
C VAL A 151 -11.87 11.73 7.49
N ARG A 152 -12.48 11.14 6.45
CA ARG A 152 -12.77 9.69 6.40
C ARG A 152 -11.52 8.85 6.62
N LEU A 153 -10.41 9.18 5.95
CA LEU A 153 -9.17 8.44 6.08
C LEU A 153 -8.55 8.57 7.49
N GLN A 154 -8.63 9.75 8.10
CA GLN A 154 -8.18 9.94 9.49
C GLN A 154 -9.04 9.15 10.49
N ALA A 155 -10.36 9.08 10.27
CA ALA A 155 -11.23 8.24 11.09
C ALA A 155 -10.86 6.75 10.98
N VAL A 156 -10.57 6.26 9.78
CA VAL A 156 -10.07 4.88 9.57
C VAL A 156 -8.77 4.64 10.34
N ARG A 157 -7.79 5.56 10.24
CA ARG A 157 -6.50 5.45 10.95
C ARG A 157 -6.67 5.46 12.46
N ALA A 158 -7.52 6.34 12.98
CA ALA A 158 -7.78 6.41 14.41
C ALA A 158 -8.41 5.09 14.92
N LEU A 159 -9.40 4.54 14.21
CA LEU A 159 -10.03 3.25 14.60
C LEU A 159 -9.04 2.08 14.56
N GLU A 160 -8.15 2.04 13.57
CA GLU A 160 -7.06 1.06 13.45
C GLU A 160 -6.07 1.18 14.62
N GLN A 161 -5.56 2.38 14.88
CA GLN A 161 -4.61 2.66 15.95
C GLN A 161 -5.18 2.29 17.32
N MET A 162 -6.48 2.54 17.51
CA MET A 162 -7.21 2.20 18.72
C MET A 162 -7.58 0.71 18.84
N LYS A 163 -7.27 -0.09 17.81
CA LYS A 163 -7.68 -1.50 17.70
C LYS A 163 -9.18 -1.66 18.01
N ALA A 164 -10.00 -0.79 17.43
CA ALA A 164 -11.41 -0.62 17.76
C ALA A 164 -12.31 -1.74 17.19
N VAL A 165 -11.92 -3.01 17.35
CA VAL A 165 -12.66 -4.20 16.87
C VAL A 165 -14.11 -4.19 17.34
N ALA A 166 -14.37 -3.73 18.56
CA ALA A 166 -15.70 -3.62 19.15
C ALA A 166 -16.66 -2.71 18.37
N MET A 167 -16.14 -1.81 17.51
CA MET A 167 -16.95 -0.97 16.63
C MET A 167 -17.41 -1.69 15.36
N GLY A 168 -16.89 -2.89 15.09
CA GLY A 168 -17.20 -3.70 13.91
C GLY A 168 -18.69 -3.87 13.61
N PRO A 169 -19.56 -4.25 14.57
CA PRO A 169 -20.99 -4.37 14.33
C PRO A 169 -21.62 -3.06 13.85
N ARG A 170 -21.22 -1.91 14.42
CA ARG A 170 -21.74 -0.59 14.04
C ARG A 170 -21.25 -0.18 12.65
N ILE A 171 -19.97 -0.39 12.34
CA ILE A 171 -19.38 -0.07 11.03
C ILE A 171 -20.01 -0.94 9.94
N LEU A 172 -20.18 -2.25 10.19
CA LEU A 172 -20.82 -3.17 9.26
C LEU A 172 -22.29 -2.79 9.01
N SER A 173 -23.04 -2.50 10.08
CA SER A 173 -24.44 -2.08 9.94
C SER A 173 -24.59 -0.78 9.13
N ARG A 174 -23.63 0.14 9.23
CA ARG A 174 -23.61 1.35 8.39
C ARG A 174 -23.28 1.04 6.95
N LEU A 175 -22.22 0.25 6.72
CA LEU A 175 -21.83 -0.18 5.38
C LEU A 175 -22.98 -0.83 4.61
N GLN A 176 -23.81 -1.63 5.29
CA GLN A 176 -25.00 -2.28 4.74
C GLN A 176 -26.12 -1.31 4.30
N ARG A 177 -26.10 -0.07 4.77
CA ARG A 177 -27.12 0.96 4.48
C ARG A 177 -26.62 2.01 3.49
N ILE A 178 -25.35 1.98 3.10
CA ILE A 178 -24.79 2.94 2.14
C ILE A 178 -25.36 2.64 0.75
N SER A 179 -25.89 3.68 0.10
CA SER A 179 -26.34 3.61 -1.30
C SER A 179 -25.16 3.38 -2.23
N SER A 180 -25.39 2.65 -3.34
CA SER A 180 -24.38 2.43 -4.39
C SER A 180 -23.82 3.73 -5.00
N ASN A 181 -24.52 4.85 -4.83
CA ASN A 181 -24.12 6.16 -5.37
C ASN A 181 -23.10 6.91 -4.50
N ASP A 182 -22.68 6.34 -3.35
CA ASP A 182 -21.61 6.91 -2.53
C ASP A 182 -20.43 5.93 -2.38
N PRO A 183 -19.60 5.80 -3.44
CA PRO A 183 -18.50 4.85 -3.47
C PRO A 183 -17.41 5.20 -2.45
N ASP A 184 -17.14 6.49 -2.22
CA ASP A 184 -16.05 6.87 -1.33
C ASP A 184 -16.40 6.67 0.15
N MET A 185 -17.66 6.88 0.54
CA MET A 185 -18.13 6.54 1.89
C MET A 185 -18.13 5.01 2.09
N GLN A 186 -18.57 4.24 1.09
CA GLN A 186 -18.52 2.78 1.13
C GLN A 186 -17.07 2.28 1.35
N ARG A 187 -16.12 2.87 0.62
CA ARG A 187 -14.68 2.53 0.72
C ARG A 187 -14.14 2.74 2.13
N ALA A 188 -14.46 3.87 2.77
CA ALA A 188 -13.99 4.16 4.13
C ALA A 188 -14.43 3.10 5.14
N HIS A 189 -15.68 2.63 5.04
CA HIS A 189 -16.20 1.59 5.92
C HIS A 189 -15.58 0.21 5.64
N ILE A 190 -15.39 -0.15 4.37
CA ILE A 190 -14.68 -1.40 3.98
C ILE A 190 -13.25 -1.38 4.56
N MET A 191 -12.53 -0.27 4.37
CA MET A 191 -11.18 -0.10 4.90
C MET A 191 -11.14 -0.19 6.42
N ALA A 192 -12.09 0.44 7.11
CA ALA A 192 -12.20 0.38 8.56
C ALA A 192 -12.38 -1.05 9.05
N LEU A 193 -13.33 -1.81 8.48
CA LEU A 193 -13.58 -3.21 8.84
C LEU A 193 -12.34 -4.09 8.66
N GLY A 194 -11.64 -3.93 7.54
CA GLY A 194 -10.39 -4.63 7.27
C GLY A 194 -9.30 -4.24 8.28
N LYS A 195 -9.04 -2.95 8.48
CA LYS A 195 -7.95 -2.47 9.36
C LYS A 195 -8.17 -2.77 10.83
N ILE A 196 -9.41 -2.81 11.31
CA ILE A 196 -9.71 -3.25 12.67
C ILE A 196 -9.80 -4.79 12.78
N GLY A 197 -9.71 -5.54 11.67
CA GLY A 197 -9.77 -7.01 11.68
C GLY A 197 -11.11 -7.59 12.15
N TYR A 198 -12.24 -6.99 11.78
CA TYR A 198 -13.55 -7.47 12.22
C TYR A 198 -14.03 -8.69 11.41
N ALA A 199 -13.59 -9.89 11.83
CA ALA A 199 -13.90 -11.19 11.21
C ALA A 199 -15.37 -11.42 10.80
N PRO A 200 -16.40 -11.06 11.60
CA PRO A 200 -17.80 -11.27 11.23
C PRO A 200 -18.27 -10.51 9.99
N SER A 201 -17.50 -9.54 9.48
CA SER A 201 -17.81 -8.85 8.21
C SER A 201 -17.48 -9.66 6.96
N GLY A 202 -16.71 -10.75 7.08
CA GLY A 202 -16.17 -11.48 5.93
C GLY A 202 -17.21 -11.96 4.93
N ALA A 203 -18.36 -12.47 5.39
CA ALA A 203 -19.43 -12.90 4.49
C ALA A 203 -20.02 -11.76 3.65
N TYR A 204 -20.17 -10.58 4.27
CA TYR A 204 -20.66 -9.39 3.56
C TYR A 204 -19.61 -8.83 2.59
N LEU A 205 -18.34 -8.80 3.00
CA LEU A 205 -17.23 -8.40 2.14
C LEU A 205 -17.08 -9.34 0.93
N LEU A 206 -17.27 -10.64 1.11
CA LEU A 206 -17.27 -11.60 0.00
C LEU A 206 -18.41 -11.34 -0.98
N ASN A 207 -19.60 -10.99 -0.47
CA ASN A 207 -20.70 -10.60 -1.35
C ASN A 207 -20.35 -9.33 -2.15
N LEU A 208 -19.77 -8.31 -1.49
CA LEU A 208 -19.29 -7.11 -2.18
C LEU A 208 -18.24 -7.44 -3.25
N ALA A 209 -17.29 -8.32 -2.97
CA ALA A 209 -16.25 -8.71 -3.91
C ALA A 209 -16.81 -9.34 -5.20
N ARG A 210 -17.98 -9.97 -5.12
CA ARG A 210 -18.67 -10.59 -6.26
C ARG A 210 -19.55 -9.63 -7.06
N THR A 211 -20.01 -8.55 -6.44
CA THR A 211 -21.00 -7.64 -7.04
C THR A 211 -20.44 -6.29 -7.41
N LEU A 212 -19.28 -5.89 -6.87
CA LEU A 212 -18.65 -4.62 -7.19
C LEU A 212 -17.94 -4.69 -8.54
N GLU A 213 -18.10 -3.62 -9.32
CA GLU A 213 -17.32 -3.40 -10.53
C GLU A 213 -15.84 -3.13 -10.22
N PRO A 214 -14.93 -3.40 -11.17
CA PRO A 214 -13.52 -3.03 -11.08
C PRO A 214 -13.32 -1.57 -10.65
N GLY A 215 -12.64 -1.37 -9.53
CA GLY A 215 -12.39 -0.04 -9.00
C GLY A 215 -11.87 -0.03 -7.56
N PRO A 216 -11.70 1.16 -6.96
CA PRO A 216 -11.13 1.32 -5.62
C PRO A 216 -11.85 0.53 -4.53
N ASN A 217 -13.17 0.35 -4.65
CA ASN A 217 -13.97 -0.34 -3.64
C ASN A 217 -13.77 -1.85 -3.69
N LEU A 218 -13.71 -2.43 -4.89
CA LEU A 218 -13.37 -3.84 -5.07
C LEU A 218 -11.95 -4.12 -4.56
N ALA A 219 -11.00 -3.25 -4.92
CA ALA A 219 -9.62 -3.34 -4.43
C ALA A 219 -9.53 -3.28 -2.89
N ALA A 220 -10.26 -2.35 -2.26
CA ALA A 220 -10.33 -2.26 -0.80
C ALA A 220 -11.01 -3.48 -0.18
N THR A 221 -12.00 -4.07 -0.85
CA THR A 221 -12.72 -5.26 -0.39
C THR A 221 -11.82 -6.48 -0.36
N TYR A 222 -10.99 -6.71 -1.38
CA TYR A 222 -10.01 -7.80 -1.38
C TYR A 222 -9.02 -7.67 -0.21
N LEU A 223 -8.43 -6.49 0.01
CA LEU A 223 -7.55 -6.28 1.17
C LEU A 223 -8.28 -6.48 2.49
N ALA A 224 -9.53 -6.03 2.59
CA ALA A 224 -10.32 -6.22 3.80
C ALA A 224 -10.57 -7.72 4.07
N LEU A 225 -10.88 -8.52 3.05
CA LEU A 225 -11.04 -9.97 3.15
C LEU A 225 -9.79 -10.66 3.69
N GLY A 226 -8.60 -10.25 3.22
CA GLY A 226 -7.32 -10.71 3.75
C GLY A 226 -7.14 -10.37 5.23
N ARG A 227 -7.39 -9.11 5.59
CA ARG A 227 -7.19 -8.62 6.97
C ARG A 227 -8.20 -9.15 7.99
N VAL A 228 -9.39 -9.54 7.55
CA VAL A 228 -10.38 -10.21 8.41
C VAL A 228 -10.23 -11.73 8.43
N ASP A 229 -9.20 -12.27 7.74
CA ASP A 229 -8.86 -13.70 7.66
C ASP A 229 -10.02 -14.60 7.19
N TYR A 230 -10.77 -14.15 6.17
CA TYR A 230 -12.00 -14.81 5.75
C TYR A 230 -11.77 -15.91 4.71
N HIS A 231 -11.43 -17.11 5.18
CA HIS A 231 -11.16 -18.31 4.38
C HIS A 231 -12.21 -18.65 3.30
N PRO A 232 -13.54 -18.45 3.49
CA PRO A 232 -14.50 -18.71 2.41
C PRO A 232 -14.32 -17.80 1.18
N ALA A 233 -13.55 -16.73 1.25
CA ALA A 233 -13.22 -15.89 0.10
C ALA A 233 -12.10 -16.45 -0.81
N THR A 234 -11.35 -17.46 -0.37
CA THR A 234 -10.21 -18.01 -1.14
C THR A 234 -10.54 -18.32 -2.61
N PRO A 235 -11.68 -18.96 -2.97
CA PRO A 235 -11.99 -19.20 -4.39
C PRO A 235 -12.24 -17.91 -5.19
N GLU A 236 -12.84 -16.89 -4.57
CA GLU A 236 -13.10 -15.60 -5.22
C GLU A 236 -11.81 -14.82 -5.45
N LEU A 237 -10.92 -14.81 -4.46
CA LEU A 237 -9.63 -14.12 -4.56
C LEU A 237 -8.74 -14.77 -5.63
N ILE A 238 -8.71 -16.10 -5.70
CA ILE A 238 -7.98 -16.83 -6.75
C ILE A 238 -8.57 -16.55 -8.12
N ALA A 239 -9.91 -16.56 -8.27
CA ALA A 239 -10.55 -16.19 -9.52
C ALA A 239 -10.24 -14.74 -9.93
N ALA A 240 -10.05 -13.83 -8.96
CA ALA A 240 -9.71 -12.44 -9.22
C ALA A 240 -8.29 -12.25 -9.79
N LEU A 241 -7.37 -13.20 -9.56
CA LEU A 241 -6.01 -13.15 -10.10
C LEU A 241 -5.97 -13.18 -11.63
N ASP A 242 -7.01 -13.69 -12.29
CA ASP A 242 -7.04 -13.80 -13.76
C ASP A 242 -7.94 -12.74 -14.43
N ARG A 243 -8.50 -11.81 -13.65
CA ARG A 243 -9.34 -10.71 -14.16
C ARG A 243 -8.49 -9.54 -14.67
N GLU A 244 -9.07 -8.72 -15.56
CA GLU A 244 -8.40 -7.55 -16.15
C GLU A 244 -7.97 -6.48 -15.13
N PHE A 245 -8.63 -6.41 -13.99
CA PHE A 245 -8.40 -5.36 -13.00
C PHE A 245 -7.05 -5.50 -12.27
N VAL A 246 -6.03 -4.78 -12.75
CA VAL A 246 -4.64 -4.83 -12.25
C VAL A 246 -4.56 -4.69 -10.73
N LYS A 247 -5.12 -3.60 -10.17
CA LYS A 247 -5.07 -3.37 -8.72
C LYS A 247 -5.86 -4.40 -7.93
N GLY A 248 -6.89 -4.98 -8.54
CA GLY A 248 -7.63 -6.10 -7.98
C GLY A 248 -6.78 -7.36 -7.85
N ARG A 249 -5.98 -7.68 -8.86
CA ARG A 249 -5.08 -8.85 -8.83
C ARG A 249 -4.05 -8.75 -7.72
N GLU A 250 -3.36 -7.62 -7.60
CA GLU A 250 -2.37 -7.38 -6.54
C GLU A 250 -2.98 -7.59 -5.15
N ASN A 251 -4.11 -6.94 -4.91
CA ASN A 251 -4.77 -7.01 -3.61
C ASN A 251 -5.39 -8.39 -3.33
N ALA A 252 -5.83 -9.11 -4.37
CA ALA A 252 -6.32 -10.48 -4.23
C ALA A 252 -5.19 -11.47 -3.93
N LEU A 253 -4.02 -11.29 -4.54
CA LEU A 253 -2.81 -12.05 -4.23
C LEU A 253 -2.37 -11.80 -2.79
N GLU A 254 -2.24 -10.53 -2.38
CA GLU A 254 -1.91 -10.15 -1.01
C GLU A 254 -2.90 -10.77 -0.01
N ALA A 255 -4.20 -10.66 -0.28
CA ALA A 255 -5.22 -11.24 0.58
C ALA A 255 -5.16 -12.77 0.64
N THR A 256 -4.88 -13.45 -0.47
CA THR A 256 -4.75 -14.91 -0.52
C THR A 256 -3.56 -15.39 0.30
N LEU A 257 -2.41 -14.72 0.15
CA LEU A 257 -1.20 -15.02 0.94
C LEU A 257 -1.39 -14.70 2.42
N GLN A 258 -2.13 -13.63 2.75
CA GLN A 258 -2.45 -13.26 4.12
C GLN A 258 -3.38 -14.27 4.82
N ILE A 259 -4.44 -14.74 4.13
CA ILE A 259 -5.36 -15.76 4.66
C ILE A 259 -4.61 -17.09 4.83
N ALA A 260 -3.67 -17.40 3.93
CA ALA A 260 -2.89 -18.63 3.94
C ALA A 260 -3.77 -19.91 4.00
N ASP A 261 -4.93 -19.87 3.33
CA ASP A 261 -5.85 -21.01 3.27
C ASP A 261 -5.16 -22.23 2.64
N PRO A 262 -5.15 -23.40 3.31
CA PRO A 262 -4.52 -24.62 2.80
C PRO A 262 -5.06 -25.10 1.45
N ARG A 263 -6.24 -24.63 1.02
CA ARG A 263 -6.84 -24.95 -0.29
C ARG A 263 -6.27 -24.09 -1.41
N ALA A 264 -5.63 -22.96 -1.10
CA ALA A 264 -5.18 -21.99 -2.09
C ALA A 264 -4.19 -22.56 -3.11
N PRO A 265 -3.16 -23.37 -2.73
CA PRO A 265 -2.26 -23.97 -3.70
C PRO A 265 -2.98 -24.82 -4.75
N ALA A 266 -3.88 -25.71 -4.31
CA ALA A 266 -4.62 -26.59 -5.20
C ALA A 266 -5.55 -25.82 -6.15
N LEU A 267 -6.18 -24.75 -5.66
CA LEU A 267 -7.04 -23.86 -6.45
C LEU A 267 -6.25 -22.98 -7.43
N SER A 268 -5.03 -22.57 -7.08
CA SER A 268 -4.15 -21.78 -7.95
C SER A 268 -3.44 -22.62 -9.01
N PHE A 269 -3.28 -23.94 -8.81
CA PHE A 269 -2.52 -24.79 -9.73
C PHE A 269 -2.95 -24.68 -11.21
N PRO A 270 -4.25 -24.65 -11.57
CA PRO A 270 -4.66 -24.47 -12.97
C PRO A 270 -4.16 -23.16 -13.59
N LEU A 271 -4.01 -22.11 -12.78
CA LEU A 271 -3.61 -20.78 -13.23
C LEU A 271 -2.13 -20.68 -13.62
N ILE A 272 -1.30 -21.67 -13.28
CA ILE A 272 0.08 -21.81 -13.81
C ILE A 272 0.07 -21.92 -15.34
N LYS A 273 -1.05 -22.27 -15.97
CA LYS A 273 -1.21 -22.37 -17.42
C LYS A 273 -2.01 -21.21 -18.04
N SER A 274 -2.29 -20.14 -17.29
CA SER A 274 -2.99 -18.97 -17.84
C SER A 274 -2.17 -18.33 -18.96
N ASP A 275 -2.79 -17.77 -19.98
CA ASP A 275 -2.08 -17.01 -21.01
C ASP A 275 -1.49 -15.70 -20.46
N ARG A 276 -2.09 -15.15 -19.39
CA ARG A 276 -1.63 -13.94 -18.72
C ARG A 276 -0.42 -14.26 -17.82
N ARG A 277 0.73 -13.68 -18.15
CA ARG A 277 1.99 -13.87 -17.43
C ARG A 277 1.86 -13.53 -15.94
N GLU A 278 1.21 -12.42 -15.60
CA GLU A 278 1.00 -11.99 -14.22
C GLU A 278 0.18 -13.02 -13.42
N THR A 279 -0.84 -13.62 -14.03
CA THR A 279 -1.66 -14.65 -13.39
C THR A 279 -0.81 -15.90 -13.08
N ARG A 280 0.00 -16.36 -14.03
CA ARG A 280 0.83 -17.56 -13.84
C ARG A 280 1.83 -17.39 -12.69
N PHE A 281 2.46 -16.22 -12.60
CA PHE A 281 3.43 -15.94 -11.54
C PHE A 281 2.76 -15.70 -10.17
N ALA A 282 1.58 -15.07 -10.12
CA ALA A 282 0.80 -14.99 -8.90
C ALA A 282 0.40 -16.39 -8.38
N ALA A 283 0.02 -17.29 -9.29
CA ALA A 283 -0.27 -18.68 -8.94
C ALA A 283 0.96 -19.43 -8.41
N ALA A 284 2.11 -19.26 -9.06
CA ALA A 284 3.38 -19.83 -8.61
C ALA A 284 3.78 -19.32 -7.22
N GLU A 285 3.62 -18.02 -6.95
CA GLU A 285 3.91 -17.42 -5.64
C GLU A 285 3.03 -18.00 -4.53
N ILE A 286 1.72 -18.15 -4.78
CA ILE A 286 0.79 -18.80 -3.84
C ILE A 286 1.24 -20.23 -3.54
N ILE A 287 1.55 -21.01 -4.57
CA ILE A 287 1.91 -22.42 -4.46
C ILE A 287 3.30 -22.62 -3.83
N GLY A 288 4.23 -21.69 -4.08
CA GLY A 288 5.56 -21.68 -3.51
C GLY A 288 5.59 -21.25 -2.03
N THR A 289 4.65 -20.38 -1.64
CA THR A 289 4.58 -19.81 -0.28
C THR A 289 3.71 -20.63 0.67
N ILE A 290 2.52 -21.06 0.24
CA ILE A 290 1.59 -21.82 1.08
C ILE A 290 1.88 -23.33 0.93
N PRO A 291 2.19 -24.06 2.01
CA PRO A 291 2.60 -25.46 1.92
C PRO A 291 1.51 -26.40 1.40
N ASP A 292 1.78 -27.09 0.29
CA ASP A 292 1.00 -28.27 -0.16
C ASP A 292 1.92 -29.28 -0.90
N PRO A 293 2.68 -30.13 -0.17
CA PRO A 293 3.67 -31.06 -0.76
C PRO A 293 3.12 -31.98 -1.85
N SER A 294 1.80 -32.21 -1.87
CA SER A 294 1.15 -33.07 -2.85
C SER A 294 1.22 -32.54 -4.29
N LEU A 295 1.46 -31.22 -4.46
CA LEU A 295 1.59 -30.59 -5.77
C LEU A 295 2.97 -30.75 -6.41
N ASN A 296 4.01 -31.12 -5.67
CA ASN A 296 5.38 -31.16 -6.21
C ASN A 296 5.51 -32.06 -7.45
N PRO A 297 5.02 -33.32 -7.46
CA PRO A 297 5.09 -34.16 -8.66
C PRO A 297 4.29 -33.60 -9.84
N ARG A 298 3.20 -32.88 -9.56
CA ARG A 298 2.36 -32.26 -10.60
C ARG A 298 3.02 -31.03 -11.21
N LEU A 299 3.73 -30.24 -10.41
CA LEU A 299 4.54 -29.12 -10.87
C LEU A 299 5.74 -29.62 -11.68
N GLU A 300 6.41 -30.66 -11.20
CA GLU A 300 7.55 -31.30 -11.87
C GLU A 300 7.17 -31.80 -13.28
N ALA A 301 5.98 -32.36 -13.44
CA ALA A 301 5.46 -32.77 -14.76
C ALA A 301 5.24 -31.60 -15.74
N LEU A 302 5.10 -30.35 -15.27
CA LEU A 302 4.98 -29.19 -16.16
C LEU A 302 6.31 -28.80 -16.79
N LEU A 303 7.44 -29.21 -16.21
CA LEU A 303 8.78 -28.93 -16.72
C LEU A 303 9.07 -29.66 -18.04
N ASP A 304 8.29 -30.71 -18.36
CA ASP A 304 8.35 -31.41 -19.65
C ASP A 304 7.85 -30.52 -20.81
N GLY A 305 7.31 -29.32 -20.51
CA GLY A 305 7.08 -28.26 -21.49
C GLY A 305 5.91 -28.48 -22.45
N THR A 306 4.95 -29.34 -22.11
CA THR A 306 3.69 -29.48 -22.86
C THR A 306 2.97 -28.14 -23.05
N VAL A 307 3.13 -27.23 -22.08
CA VAL A 307 2.70 -25.84 -22.16
C VAL A 307 3.92 -24.97 -21.83
N PRO A 308 4.68 -24.48 -22.83
CA PRO A 308 5.99 -23.84 -22.62
C PRO A 308 5.97 -22.70 -21.59
N HIS A 309 4.94 -21.87 -21.63
CA HIS A 309 4.82 -20.73 -20.71
C HIS A 309 4.54 -21.12 -19.24
N SER A 310 4.27 -22.40 -18.97
CA SER A 310 4.03 -22.94 -17.62
C SER A 310 5.31 -23.44 -16.93
N VAL A 311 6.41 -23.56 -17.67
CA VAL A 311 7.68 -24.11 -17.19
C VAL A 311 8.30 -23.22 -16.11
N ALA A 312 8.55 -21.94 -16.42
CA ALA A 312 9.15 -21.00 -15.48
C ALA A 312 8.36 -20.81 -14.16
N PRO A 313 7.02 -20.61 -14.16
CA PRO A 313 6.25 -20.52 -12.92
C PRO A 313 6.24 -21.85 -12.13
N ALA A 314 6.20 -23.01 -12.80
CA ALA A 314 6.33 -24.30 -12.13
C ALA A 314 7.71 -24.47 -11.48
N ALA A 315 8.78 -24.13 -12.20
CA ALA A 315 10.15 -24.14 -11.70
C ALA A 315 10.29 -23.21 -10.49
N LEU A 316 9.79 -21.98 -10.57
CA LEU A 316 9.80 -21.02 -9.46
C LEU A 316 9.15 -21.61 -8.20
N ALA A 317 7.95 -22.17 -8.32
CA ALA A 317 7.25 -22.79 -7.20
C ALA A 317 8.05 -23.96 -6.61
N LEU A 318 8.63 -24.85 -7.43
CA LEU A 318 9.46 -25.95 -6.96
C LEU A 318 10.76 -25.48 -6.29
N GLY A 319 11.37 -24.42 -6.83
CA GLY A 319 12.58 -23.79 -6.31
C GLY A 319 12.35 -23.18 -4.93
N GLN A 320 11.30 -22.36 -4.77
CA GLN A 320 10.92 -21.77 -3.47
C GLN A 320 10.62 -22.86 -2.41
N ARG A 321 10.10 -24.00 -2.86
CA ARG A 321 9.80 -25.16 -2.01
C ARG A 321 10.98 -26.09 -1.78
N LYS A 322 12.14 -25.79 -2.39
CA LYS A 322 13.38 -26.56 -2.28
C LYS A 322 13.20 -28.03 -2.65
N TYR A 323 12.35 -28.32 -3.65
CA TYR A 323 12.05 -29.69 -4.06
C TYR A 323 13.18 -30.23 -4.97
N GLN A 324 14.20 -30.80 -4.33
CA GLN A 324 15.41 -31.33 -4.97
C GLN A 324 15.16 -32.35 -6.11
N PRO A 325 14.15 -33.25 -6.06
CA PRO A 325 13.93 -34.19 -7.16
C PRO A 325 13.69 -33.54 -8.52
N ALA A 326 13.15 -32.31 -8.56
CA ALA A 326 12.92 -31.59 -9.82
C ALA A 326 14.19 -30.92 -10.39
N ARG A 327 15.30 -30.91 -9.66
CA ARG A 327 16.52 -30.17 -10.03
C ARG A 327 16.94 -30.43 -11.47
N THR A 328 17.15 -31.69 -11.86
CA THR A 328 17.65 -32.03 -13.20
C THR A 328 16.66 -31.63 -14.30
N LYS A 329 15.36 -31.77 -14.06
CA LYS A 329 14.35 -31.30 -15.02
C LYS A 329 14.34 -29.78 -15.17
N ILE A 330 14.62 -29.03 -14.10
CA ILE A 330 14.77 -27.58 -14.18
C ILE A 330 16.04 -27.22 -14.97
N GLU A 331 17.15 -27.94 -14.77
CA GLU A 331 18.39 -27.75 -15.55
C GLU A 331 18.15 -28.04 -17.04
N GLU A 332 17.47 -29.14 -17.38
CA GLU A 332 17.08 -29.50 -18.75
C GLU A 332 16.18 -28.43 -19.38
N ALA A 333 15.16 -27.97 -18.64
CA ALA A 333 14.26 -26.91 -19.10
C ALA A 333 14.99 -25.57 -19.29
N LEU A 334 15.97 -25.25 -18.44
CA LEU A 334 16.78 -24.04 -18.56
C LEU A 334 17.64 -24.05 -19.84
N GLY A 335 18.09 -25.22 -20.29
CA GLY A 335 18.84 -25.39 -21.54
C GLY A 335 18.00 -25.21 -22.81
N ASN A 336 16.66 -25.18 -22.70
CA ASN A 336 15.78 -24.99 -23.84
C ASN A 336 15.55 -23.50 -24.13
N LEU A 337 16.14 -23.01 -25.23
CA LEU A 337 16.04 -21.60 -25.65
C LEU A 337 14.63 -21.17 -26.09
N GLU A 338 13.74 -22.12 -26.43
CA GLU A 338 12.36 -21.83 -26.84
C GLU A 338 11.42 -21.57 -25.65
N TYR A 339 11.85 -21.89 -24.43
CA TYR A 339 11.03 -21.62 -23.24
C TYR A 339 11.14 -20.15 -22.83
N PRO A 340 10.01 -19.48 -22.57
CA PRO A 340 10.02 -18.09 -22.10
C PRO A 340 10.48 -18.02 -20.64
N ASP A 341 10.81 -16.80 -20.18
CA ASP A 341 11.09 -16.52 -18.77
C ASP A 341 12.29 -17.35 -18.20
N ARG A 342 13.31 -17.64 -19.04
CA ARG A 342 14.51 -18.41 -18.65
C ARG A 342 15.24 -17.81 -17.45
N GLU A 343 15.18 -16.49 -17.27
CA GLU A 343 15.66 -15.82 -16.06
C GLU A 343 15.05 -16.48 -14.80
N THR A 344 13.73 -16.67 -14.80
CA THR A 344 13.01 -17.21 -13.65
C THR A 344 13.29 -18.70 -13.44
N THR A 345 13.40 -19.46 -14.54
CA THR A 345 13.82 -20.86 -14.48
C THR A 345 15.21 -20.98 -13.84
N ALA A 346 16.18 -20.14 -14.23
CA ALA A 346 17.50 -20.12 -13.61
C ALA A 346 17.43 -19.74 -12.12
N ARG A 347 16.71 -18.65 -11.77
CA ARG A 347 16.51 -18.20 -10.37
C ARG A 347 15.93 -19.29 -9.48
N SER A 348 15.10 -20.17 -10.02
CA SER A 348 14.52 -21.26 -9.25
C SER A 348 15.57 -22.25 -8.70
N LEU A 349 16.69 -22.47 -9.41
CA LEU A 349 17.81 -23.29 -8.93
C LEU A 349 18.55 -22.62 -7.77
N GLY A 350 18.68 -21.28 -7.82
CA GLY A 350 19.17 -20.48 -6.70
C GLY A 350 18.27 -20.59 -5.47
N TRP A 351 16.95 -20.41 -5.64
CA TRP A 351 15.96 -20.58 -4.56
C TRP A 351 15.97 -22.00 -3.97
N MET A 352 16.15 -23.01 -4.82
CA MET A 352 16.26 -24.41 -4.41
C MET A 352 17.49 -24.66 -3.52
N GLY A 353 18.54 -23.85 -3.67
CA GLY A 353 19.81 -24.03 -2.98
C GLY A 353 20.68 -25.15 -3.58
N SER A 354 20.49 -25.46 -4.86
CA SER A 354 21.18 -26.55 -5.56
C SER A 354 22.58 -26.13 -6.01
N LYS A 355 23.61 -26.41 -5.20
CA LYS A 355 25.01 -26.11 -5.56
C LYS A 355 25.50 -26.96 -6.72
N GLU A 356 24.91 -28.14 -6.90
CA GLU A 356 25.22 -29.04 -7.99
C GLU A 356 24.76 -28.50 -9.35
N SER A 357 23.91 -27.47 -9.38
CA SER A 357 23.49 -26.77 -10.60
C SER A 357 24.45 -25.67 -11.04
N VAL A 358 25.52 -25.41 -10.28
CA VAL A 358 26.53 -24.40 -10.64
C VAL A 358 27.11 -24.61 -12.06
N PRO A 359 27.43 -25.82 -12.53
CA PRO A 359 27.92 -26.03 -13.89
C PRO A 359 26.96 -25.52 -14.97
N VAL A 360 25.67 -25.88 -14.91
CA VAL A 360 24.70 -25.42 -15.93
C VAL A 360 24.46 -23.92 -15.83
N LEU A 361 24.46 -23.35 -14.61
CA LEU A 361 24.32 -21.91 -14.43
C LEU A 361 25.53 -21.15 -14.99
N LEU A 362 26.74 -21.72 -14.92
CA LEU A 362 27.93 -21.17 -15.56
C LEU A 362 27.86 -21.23 -17.08
N GLU A 363 27.31 -22.29 -17.65
CA GLU A 363 27.06 -22.40 -19.09
C GLU A 363 26.07 -21.33 -19.55
N VAL A 364 24.94 -21.19 -18.85
CA VAL A 364 23.91 -20.19 -19.16
C VAL A 364 24.44 -18.76 -19.01
N LEU A 365 25.25 -18.48 -17.99
CA LEU A 365 25.89 -17.17 -17.82
C LEU A 365 26.76 -16.75 -19.01
N LYS A 366 27.35 -17.74 -19.70
CA LYS A 366 28.28 -17.56 -20.83
C LYS A 366 27.61 -17.51 -22.19
N GLU A 367 26.28 -17.70 -22.25
CA GLU A 367 25.53 -17.52 -23.48
C GLU A 367 25.73 -16.09 -24.03
N GLU A 368 25.80 -15.97 -25.36
CA GLU A 368 25.98 -14.66 -26.01
C GLU A 368 24.74 -13.79 -25.86
N GLU A 369 23.55 -14.38 -25.96
CA GLU A 369 22.25 -13.70 -25.90
C GLU A 369 21.28 -14.52 -25.03
N GLY A 370 20.33 -13.84 -24.37
CA GLY A 370 19.21 -14.49 -23.69
C GLY A 370 18.97 -14.06 -22.25
N GLU A 371 17.69 -14.06 -21.86
CA GLU A 371 17.22 -13.63 -20.53
C GLU A 371 17.74 -14.50 -19.38
N GLY A 372 18.18 -15.74 -19.67
CA GLY A 372 18.66 -16.70 -18.67
C GLY A 372 19.90 -16.24 -17.90
N ARG A 373 20.73 -15.37 -18.50
CA ARG A 373 22.01 -14.90 -17.94
C ARG A 373 21.82 -14.16 -16.62
N TYR A 374 20.81 -13.30 -16.51
CA TYR A 374 20.49 -12.57 -15.28
C TYR A 374 20.14 -13.52 -14.14
N GLY A 375 19.28 -14.49 -14.43
CA GLY A 375 18.85 -15.48 -13.44
C GLY A 375 19.99 -16.40 -13.02
N ALA A 376 20.89 -16.73 -13.96
CA ALA A 376 22.09 -17.51 -13.69
C ALA A 376 23.05 -16.75 -12.78
N ALA A 377 23.35 -15.48 -13.10
CA ALA A 377 24.20 -14.62 -12.29
C ALA A 377 23.67 -14.47 -10.85
N TRP A 378 22.37 -14.18 -10.71
CA TRP A 378 21.71 -14.10 -9.41
C TRP A 378 21.81 -15.41 -8.62
N SER A 379 21.56 -16.54 -9.28
CA SER A 379 21.60 -17.86 -8.65
C SER A 379 23.00 -18.25 -8.21
N LEU A 380 24.02 -17.99 -9.04
CA LEU A 380 25.43 -18.24 -8.67
C LEU A 380 25.84 -17.41 -7.44
N GLY A 381 25.33 -16.18 -7.33
CA GLY A 381 25.51 -15.33 -6.16
C GLY A 381 24.88 -15.92 -4.90
N ILE A 382 23.59 -16.30 -4.94
CA ILE A 382 22.89 -16.84 -3.76
C ILE A 382 23.37 -18.24 -3.36
N LEU A 383 23.93 -19.00 -4.30
CA LEU A 383 24.56 -20.30 -4.05
C LEU A 383 26.00 -20.19 -3.52
N GLU A 384 26.55 -18.98 -3.48
CA GLU A 384 27.94 -18.70 -3.07
C GLU A 384 28.99 -19.46 -3.91
N ALA A 385 28.76 -19.55 -5.23
CA ALA A 385 29.63 -20.27 -6.16
C ALA A 385 30.93 -19.49 -6.43
N LYS A 386 31.96 -19.75 -5.62
CA LYS A 386 33.26 -19.04 -5.70
C LYS A 386 33.97 -19.27 -7.04
N GLU A 387 33.80 -20.45 -7.61
CA GLU A 387 34.30 -20.81 -8.94
C GLU A 387 33.71 -19.93 -10.05
N ALA A 388 32.54 -19.32 -9.83
CA ALA A 388 31.88 -18.46 -10.80
C ALA A 388 32.39 -17.01 -10.80
N ILE A 389 33.20 -16.61 -9.82
CA ILE A 389 33.69 -15.23 -9.69
C ILE A 389 34.33 -14.69 -10.99
N PRO A 390 35.24 -15.42 -11.68
CA PRO A 390 35.84 -14.91 -12.91
C PRO A 390 34.81 -14.63 -14.02
N ASP A 391 33.78 -15.48 -14.13
CA ASP A 391 32.74 -15.35 -15.15
C ASP A 391 31.72 -14.27 -14.78
N LEU A 392 31.36 -14.16 -13.50
CA LEU A 392 30.51 -13.07 -12.98
C LEU A 392 31.19 -11.70 -13.14
N MET A 393 32.50 -11.60 -12.88
CA MET A 393 33.26 -10.37 -13.11
C MET A 393 33.32 -9.98 -14.59
N ARG A 394 33.29 -10.96 -15.50
CA ARG A 394 33.24 -10.72 -16.94
C ARG A 394 31.84 -10.23 -17.35
N ALA A 395 30.79 -10.89 -16.87
CA ALA A 395 29.40 -10.49 -17.12
C ALA A 395 29.10 -9.09 -16.57
N ALA A 396 29.59 -8.73 -15.38
CA ALA A 396 29.41 -7.39 -14.82
C ALA A 396 30.09 -6.26 -15.63
N ARG A 397 30.98 -6.60 -16.58
CA ARG A 397 31.65 -5.66 -17.48
C ARG A 397 31.04 -5.66 -18.88
N SER A 398 30.11 -6.56 -19.20
CA SER A 398 29.43 -6.52 -20.50
C SER A 398 28.49 -5.33 -20.54
N SER A 399 28.33 -4.75 -21.73
CA SER A 399 27.37 -3.70 -22.03
C SER A 399 25.97 -4.22 -22.37
N ASP A 400 25.75 -5.52 -22.16
CA ASP A 400 24.48 -6.18 -22.47
C ASP A 400 23.41 -5.67 -21.49
N GLU A 401 22.28 -5.20 -22.03
CA GLU A 401 21.15 -4.62 -21.27
C GLU A 401 20.29 -5.64 -20.56
#